data_AF-A0A931Z2T9-F1
#
_entry.id   AF-A0A931Z2T9-F1
#
_cell.length_a   1.000
_cell.length_b   1.000
_cell.length_c   1.000
_cell.angle_alpha   90.00
_cell.angle_beta   90.00
_cell.angle_gamma   90.00
#
_symmetry.space_group_name_H-M   'P 1'
#
loop_
_entity.id
_entity.type
_entity.pdbx_description
1 polymer ?
#
loop_
_entity_poly.entity_id
_entity_poly.type
_entity_poly.pdbx_seq_one_letter_code
_entity_poly.pdbx_strand_id
1 'polypeptide(L)'
;ALGLDLGAIHPELAGSRTADWLPAAPLPRIFPRHTVGLADPLTAADIAPGEQLDDGLPHSLEECIRAYGLRHFKIKINGRPDADLARLEQVETLLARHAPADYAFSLDGNESFKSAAAFREFWAEVAARPRLAAFMTHLLFVEQPLPRAVALDETSGSWRAEWPGHPPVIIDESDAELGSLPAALRLGYAGTSHKNCKGVFKGIANACRLAQLRRARPGEQFVMSGEDLANIGPVALLQDLAVQALLGIASVERNGHHYFSGLSFWSAEWQQTVLAHHPDLYVPSQTGWPRLHVQNGQLALDSVNAAPFGTRLMPAEITAMSARLTPVTSAARQATKPRSPSGRGPAN
;
A
#
# COMPACT_ATOMS: atom_id res chain seq x y z
N ALA A 1 -27.03 -1.97 1.45
CA ALA A 1 -26.29 -1.76 2.72
C ALA A 1 -25.77 -3.11 3.20
N LEU A 2 -24.53 -3.19 3.67
CA LEU A 2 -23.82 -4.46 3.94
C LEU A 2 -24.31 -5.23 5.18
N GLY A 3 -25.39 -4.77 5.84
CA GLY A 3 -25.96 -5.41 7.03
C GLY A 3 -25.05 -5.37 8.28
N LEU A 4 -23.95 -4.62 8.24
CA LEU A 4 -22.98 -4.52 9.33
C LEU A 4 -23.51 -3.62 10.45
N ASP A 5 -23.49 -4.12 11.69
CA ASP A 5 -23.65 -3.29 12.88
C ASP A 5 -22.34 -2.56 13.18
N LEU A 6 -22.25 -1.29 12.74
CA LEU A 6 -21.08 -0.46 12.96
C LEU A 6 -20.85 -0.14 14.44
N GLY A 7 -21.93 -0.06 15.24
CA GLY A 7 -21.88 0.25 16.66
C GLY A 7 -21.18 -0.83 17.49
N ALA A 8 -21.20 -2.08 17.01
CA ALA A 8 -20.51 -3.20 17.65
C ALA A 8 -18.97 -3.09 17.57
N ILE A 9 -18.43 -2.31 16.62
CA ILE A 9 -16.99 -2.09 16.47
C ILE A 9 -16.61 -0.69 16.97
N HIS A 10 -17.34 0.33 16.54
CA HIS A 10 -17.17 1.72 16.96
C HIS A 10 -18.48 2.25 17.54
N PRO A 11 -18.62 2.34 18.89
CA PRO A 11 -19.85 2.82 19.53
C PRO A 11 -20.35 4.17 19.00
N GLU A 12 -19.45 5.04 18.53
CA GLU A 12 -19.78 6.35 17.96
C GLU A 12 -20.51 6.27 16.61
N LEU A 13 -20.58 5.08 16.01
CA LEU A 13 -21.33 4.80 14.78
C LEU A 13 -22.66 4.07 15.05
N ALA A 14 -23.07 3.89 16.31
CA ALA A 14 -24.33 3.22 16.65
C ALA A 14 -25.53 3.81 15.91
N GLY A 15 -26.36 2.94 15.33
CA GLY A 15 -27.55 3.33 14.55
C GLY A 15 -27.27 3.88 13.15
N SER A 16 -26.00 4.08 12.76
CA SER A 16 -25.64 4.50 11.41
C SER A 16 -25.41 3.30 10.48
N ARG A 17 -25.47 3.56 9.17
CA ARG A 17 -25.26 2.59 8.10
C ARG A 17 -23.97 2.91 7.36
N THR A 18 -23.38 1.91 6.72
CA THR A 18 -22.18 2.10 5.87
C THR A 18 -22.39 3.16 4.79
N ALA A 19 -23.60 3.23 4.21
CA ALA A 19 -23.96 4.21 3.18
C ALA A 19 -24.00 5.66 3.69
N ASP A 20 -24.07 5.88 5.01
CA ASP A 20 -24.06 7.23 5.56
C ASP A 20 -22.63 7.81 5.51
N TRP A 21 -21.59 6.96 5.45
CA TRP A 21 -20.19 7.37 5.60
C TRP A 21 -19.28 7.04 4.40
N LEU A 22 -19.49 5.89 3.74
CA LEU A 22 -18.71 5.47 2.58
C LEU A 22 -19.14 6.21 1.30
N PRO A 23 -18.31 6.20 0.23
CA PRO A 23 -18.71 6.68 -1.08
C PRO A 23 -20.00 6.03 -1.58
N ALA A 24 -20.82 6.79 -2.32
CA ALA A 24 -22.08 6.29 -2.88
C ALA A 24 -21.86 5.17 -3.92
N ALA A 25 -20.71 5.17 -4.58
CA ALA A 25 -20.24 4.12 -5.48
C ALA A 25 -18.75 3.85 -5.26
N PRO A 26 -18.27 2.61 -5.47
CA PRO A 26 -16.85 2.30 -5.44
C PRO A 26 -16.06 3.15 -6.44
N LEU A 27 -14.78 3.42 -6.13
CA LEU A 27 -13.91 4.16 -7.04
C LEU A 27 -13.73 3.40 -8.38
N PRO A 28 -13.93 4.05 -9.54
CA PRO A 28 -13.72 3.41 -10.84
C PRO A 28 -12.24 3.27 -11.19
N ARG A 29 -11.36 4.03 -10.53
CA ARG A 29 -9.92 4.06 -10.74
C ARG A 29 -9.19 4.25 -9.43
N ILE A 30 -7.99 3.67 -9.34
CA ILE A 30 -7.07 3.91 -8.24
C ILE A 30 -5.64 4.10 -8.76
N PHE A 31 -4.79 4.72 -7.94
CA PHE A 31 -3.35 4.75 -8.14
C PHE A 31 -2.71 3.54 -7.43
N PRO A 32 -2.12 2.58 -8.17
CA PRO A 32 -1.19 1.62 -7.59
C PRO A 32 0.06 2.37 -7.12
N ARG A 33 0.13 2.62 -5.81
CA ARG A 33 1.27 3.25 -5.16
C ARG A 33 2.45 2.29 -5.21
N HIS A 34 3.45 2.64 -6.02
CA HIS A 34 4.61 1.82 -6.28
C HIS A 34 5.57 1.83 -5.08
N THR A 35 5.89 0.66 -4.54
CA THR A 35 6.83 0.55 -3.42
C THR A 35 8.26 0.71 -3.92
N VAL A 36 8.97 1.68 -3.35
CA VAL A 36 10.41 1.89 -3.52
C VAL A 36 11.09 1.32 -2.27
N GLY A 37 11.55 0.08 -2.40
CA GLY A 37 12.30 -0.62 -1.37
C GLY A 37 13.69 -0.02 -1.13
N LEU A 38 14.27 -0.38 0.01
CA LEU A 38 15.60 0.08 0.43
C LEU A 38 16.72 -0.37 -0.53
N ALA A 39 16.52 -1.52 -1.18
CA ALA A 39 17.47 -2.12 -2.12
C ALA A 39 16.99 -2.09 -3.57
N ASP A 40 15.80 -1.54 -3.84
CA ASP A 40 15.25 -1.54 -5.19
C ASP A 40 16.10 -0.62 -6.10
N PRO A 41 16.45 -1.04 -7.32
CA PRO A 41 17.23 -0.21 -8.23
C PRO A 41 16.45 1.04 -8.62
N LEU A 42 17.03 2.22 -8.41
CA LEU A 42 16.39 3.48 -8.83
C LEU A 42 16.55 3.67 -10.34
N THR A 43 17.75 3.37 -10.83
CA THR A 43 18.13 3.46 -12.24
C THR A 43 18.67 2.13 -12.74
N ALA A 44 18.80 1.98 -14.06
CA ALA A 44 19.38 0.78 -14.65
C ALA A 44 20.84 0.54 -14.21
N ALA A 45 21.56 1.59 -13.82
CA ALA A 45 22.94 1.49 -13.32
C ALA A 45 23.04 0.85 -11.93
N ASP A 46 21.94 0.81 -11.17
CA ASP A 46 21.89 0.17 -9.85
C ASP A 46 21.71 -1.36 -9.95
N ILE A 47 21.41 -1.89 -11.15
CA ILE A 47 21.20 -3.32 -11.38
C ILE A 47 22.56 -4.00 -11.56
N ALA A 48 22.90 -4.92 -10.65
CA ALA A 48 24.19 -5.61 -10.71
C ALA A 48 24.31 -6.49 -11.96
N PRO A 49 25.54 -6.70 -12.49
CA PRO A 49 25.77 -7.67 -13.56
C PRO A 49 25.28 -9.07 -13.15
N GLY A 50 24.43 -9.67 -13.98
CA GLY A 50 23.81 -10.99 -13.71
C GLY A 50 22.45 -10.93 -13.01
N GLU A 51 22.00 -9.75 -12.56
CA GLU A 51 20.67 -9.54 -11.96
C GLU A 51 19.67 -8.92 -12.95
N GLN A 52 20.05 -8.75 -14.23
CA GLN A 52 19.14 -8.30 -15.27
C GLN A 52 18.03 -9.33 -15.49
N LEU A 53 16.80 -8.84 -15.66
CA LEU A 53 15.63 -9.64 -15.95
C LEU A 53 15.35 -9.65 -17.45
N ASP A 54 14.95 -10.79 -17.98
CA ASP A 54 14.64 -11.02 -19.41
C ASP A 54 13.15 -11.20 -19.68
N ASP A 55 12.28 -10.83 -18.72
CA ASP A 55 10.83 -11.02 -18.80
C ASP A 55 10.09 -9.92 -19.58
N GLY A 56 10.82 -8.96 -20.14
CA GLY A 56 10.29 -7.87 -20.95
C GLY A 56 9.52 -6.80 -20.15
N LEU A 57 9.59 -6.84 -18.82
CA LEU A 57 9.01 -5.83 -17.93
C LEU A 57 10.10 -4.85 -17.42
N PRO A 58 9.74 -3.60 -17.07
CA PRO A 58 10.68 -2.66 -16.44
C PRO A 58 11.21 -3.20 -15.10
N HIS A 59 12.47 -2.89 -14.78
CA HIS A 59 13.14 -3.36 -13.58
C HIS A 59 13.44 -2.21 -12.61
N SER A 60 14.05 -1.13 -13.08
CA SER A 60 14.34 0.05 -12.22
C SER A 60 13.13 0.94 -11.99
N LEU A 61 13.17 1.77 -10.94
CA LEU A 61 12.13 2.78 -10.68
C LEU A 61 11.97 3.73 -11.88
N GLU A 62 13.07 4.20 -12.47
CA GLU A 62 13.05 5.06 -13.66
C GLU A 62 12.27 4.41 -14.81
N GLU A 63 12.58 3.16 -15.13
CA GLU A 63 11.88 2.41 -16.18
C GLU A 63 10.40 2.21 -15.85
N CYS A 64 10.08 1.91 -14.58
CA CYS A 64 8.70 1.74 -14.14
C CYS A 64 7.90 3.04 -14.28
N ILE A 65 8.47 4.19 -13.91
CA ILE A 65 7.82 5.51 -14.07
C ILE A 65 7.53 5.77 -15.54
N ARG A 66 8.50 5.53 -16.42
CA ARG A 66 8.34 5.77 -17.87
C ARG A 66 7.34 4.82 -18.51
N ALA A 67 7.41 3.53 -18.18
CA ALA A 67 6.56 2.51 -18.78
C ALA A 67 5.10 2.62 -18.35
N TYR A 68 4.85 2.99 -17.10
CA TYR A 68 3.50 2.96 -16.51
C TYR A 68 2.91 4.35 -16.23
N GLY A 69 3.71 5.41 -16.37
CA GLY A 69 3.32 6.77 -16.01
C GLY A 69 3.07 6.92 -14.50
N LEU A 70 3.86 6.24 -13.66
CA LEU A 70 3.63 6.19 -12.21
C LEU A 70 3.53 7.59 -11.58
N ARG A 71 2.58 7.74 -10.66
CA ARG A 71 2.27 9.00 -9.96
C ARG A 71 2.31 8.88 -8.44
N HIS A 72 2.08 7.71 -7.88
CA HIS A 72 2.02 7.49 -6.44
C HIS A 72 3.12 6.52 -6.01
N PHE A 73 3.83 6.84 -4.93
CA PHE A 73 4.97 6.05 -4.45
C PHE A 73 4.89 5.76 -2.94
N LYS A 74 5.43 4.61 -2.51
CA LYS A 74 5.63 4.27 -1.09
C LYS A 74 7.13 4.09 -0.89
N ILE A 75 7.78 5.02 -0.20
CA ILE A 75 9.23 5.03 -0.05
C ILE A 75 9.57 4.45 1.33
N LYS A 76 10.32 3.35 1.35
CA LYS A 76 10.78 2.73 2.59
C LYS A 76 11.91 3.56 3.21
N ILE A 77 11.86 3.77 4.52
CA ILE A 77 12.93 4.32 5.37
C ILE A 77 13.23 3.33 6.48
N ASN A 78 14.46 3.31 7.02
CA ASN A 78 14.92 2.24 7.90
C ASN A 78 15.52 2.71 9.23
N GLY A 79 15.28 3.96 9.62
CA GLY A 79 15.74 4.50 10.89
C GLY A 79 17.26 4.69 10.95
N ARG A 80 17.91 4.85 9.80
CA ARG A 80 19.33 5.20 9.67
C ARG A 80 19.43 6.58 9.00
N PRO A 81 19.46 7.68 9.77
CA PRO A 81 19.27 9.03 9.24
C PRO A 81 20.12 9.36 8.02
N ASP A 82 21.42 9.13 8.06
CA ASP A 82 22.32 9.42 6.92
C ASP A 82 21.93 8.66 5.65
N ALA A 83 21.61 7.37 5.77
CA ALA A 83 21.24 6.53 4.64
C ALA A 83 19.85 6.87 4.11
N ASP A 84 18.89 7.09 5.01
CA ASP A 84 17.52 7.47 4.67
C ASP A 84 17.48 8.84 3.98
N LEU A 85 18.21 9.84 4.50
CA LEU A 85 18.31 11.17 3.88
C LEU A 85 18.94 11.10 2.49
N ALA A 86 20.07 10.40 2.35
CA ALA A 86 20.71 10.21 1.05
C ALA A 86 19.76 9.54 0.04
N ARG A 87 19.03 8.51 0.50
CA ARG A 87 18.05 7.80 -0.33
C ARG A 87 16.88 8.70 -0.73
N LEU A 88 16.36 9.51 0.19
CA LEU A 88 15.28 10.45 -0.10
C LEU A 88 15.72 11.50 -1.14
N GLU A 89 16.94 12.04 -1.05
CA GLU A 89 17.45 12.98 -2.05
C GLU A 89 17.64 12.34 -3.44
N GLN A 90 18.05 11.07 -3.50
CA GLN A 90 18.13 10.32 -4.76
C GLN A 90 16.74 10.11 -5.38
N VAL A 91 15.77 9.69 -4.58
CA VAL A 91 14.39 9.48 -5.03
C VAL A 91 13.77 10.81 -5.47
N GLU A 92 13.95 11.88 -4.69
CA GLU A 92 13.50 13.24 -5.04
C GLU A 92 14.02 13.64 -6.42
N THR A 93 15.32 13.50 -6.66
CA THR A 93 15.95 13.86 -7.95
C THR A 93 15.34 13.09 -9.11
N LEU A 94 15.09 11.79 -8.90
CA LEU A 94 14.53 10.92 -9.92
C LEU A 94 13.07 11.29 -10.21
N LEU A 95 12.25 11.48 -9.17
CA LEU A 95 10.84 11.85 -9.33
C LEU A 95 10.69 13.25 -9.96
N ALA A 96 11.49 14.22 -9.54
CA ALA A 96 11.49 15.57 -10.12
C ALA A 96 11.79 15.56 -11.63
N ARG A 97 12.58 14.59 -12.11
CA ARG A 97 12.97 14.48 -13.52
C ARG A 97 11.99 13.65 -14.36
N HIS A 98 11.40 12.61 -13.79
CA HIS A 98 10.70 11.57 -14.56
C HIS A 98 9.22 11.43 -14.22
N ALA A 99 8.79 11.76 -13.01
CA ALA A 99 7.40 11.65 -12.60
C ALA A 99 6.59 12.90 -13.01
N PRO A 100 5.27 12.76 -13.22
CA PRO A 100 4.38 13.91 -13.41
C PRO A 100 4.44 14.87 -12.22
N ALA A 101 4.29 16.18 -12.46
CA ALA A 101 4.46 17.21 -11.42
C ALA A 101 3.49 17.08 -10.23
N ASP A 102 2.37 16.38 -10.40
CA ASP A 102 1.35 16.09 -9.38
C ASP A 102 1.55 14.72 -8.71
N TYR A 103 2.78 14.20 -8.66
CA TYR A 103 3.06 12.96 -7.94
C TYR A 103 2.77 13.09 -6.44
N ALA A 104 2.60 11.96 -5.75
CA ALA A 104 2.41 11.90 -4.31
C ALA A 104 3.15 10.70 -3.72
N PHE A 105 3.53 10.76 -2.44
CA PHE A 105 4.17 9.61 -1.81
C PHE A 105 3.84 9.46 -0.33
N SER A 106 3.95 8.24 0.19
CA SER A 106 4.08 7.99 1.62
C SER A 106 5.50 7.57 1.97
N LEU A 107 5.92 7.84 3.20
CA LEU A 107 7.08 7.20 3.80
C LEU A 107 6.62 6.01 4.64
N ASP A 108 7.40 4.95 4.68
CA ASP A 108 7.12 3.79 5.51
C ASP A 108 8.35 3.37 6.30
N GLY A 109 8.27 3.53 7.62
CA GLY A 109 9.34 3.21 8.54
C GLY A 109 9.38 1.75 8.98
N ASN A 110 8.31 0.98 8.75
CA ASN A 110 8.24 -0.45 9.02
C ASN A 110 8.81 -0.84 10.41
N GLU A 111 8.44 -0.09 11.46
CA GLU A 111 8.90 -0.27 12.86
C GLU A 111 10.40 0.04 13.12
N SER A 112 11.07 0.79 12.24
CA SER A 112 12.53 0.93 12.31
C SER A 112 13.04 1.97 13.31
N PHE A 113 12.22 2.93 13.76
CA PHE A 113 12.68 3.97 14.68
C PHE A 113 12.54 3.52 16.13
N LYS A 114 13.65 3.58 16.88
CA LYS A 114 13.72 3.07 18.27
C LYS A 114 12.77 3.79 19.25
N SER A 115 12.38 5.01 18.96
CA SER A 115 11.50 5.83 19.82
C SER A 115 10.87 6.98 19.02
N ALA A 116 9.82 7.59 19.58
CA ALA A 116 9.22 8.81 19.03
C ALA A 116 10.22 9.98 18.98
N ALA A 117 11.13 10.08 19.97
CA ALA A 117 12.19 11.07 19.97
C ALA A 117 13.16 10.90 18.79
N ALA A 118 13.62 9.68 18.52
CA ALA A 118 14.49 9.39 17.39
C ALA A 118 13.81 9.68 16.04
N PHE A 119 12.52 9.37 15.93
CA PHE A 119 11.75 9.72 14.72
C PHE A 119 11.59 11.25 14.56
N ARG A 120 11.34 11.98 15.66
CA ARG A 120 11.24 13.45 15.64
C ARG A 120 12.58 14.10 15.26
N GLU A 121 13.70 13.59 15.77
CA GLU A 121 15.05 14.06 15.40
C GLU A 121 15.31 13.86 13.90
N PHE A 122 15.04 12.66 13.38
CA PHE A 122 15.13 12.39 11.94
C PHE A 122 14.24 13.34 11.12
N TRP A 123 13.01 13.60 11.57
CA TRP A 123 12.12 14.52 10.87
C TRP A 123 12.63 15.95 10.87
N ALA A 124 13.24 16.41 11.97
CA ALA A 124 13.86 17.72 12.04
C ALA A 124 15.01 17.84 11.01
N GLU A 125 15.79 16.78 10.82
CA GLU A 125 16.82 16.74 9.78
C GLU A 125 16.22 16.80 8.37
N VAL A 126 15.15 16.05 8.10
CA VAL A 126 14.42 16.12 6.80
C VAL A 126 13.93 17.55 6.54
N ALA A 127 13.28 18.17 7.53
CA ALA A 127 12.73 19.52 7.41
C ALA A 127 13.83 20.60 7.24
N ALA A 128 15.02 20.37 7.78
CA ALA A 128 16.16 21.29 7.66
C ALA A 128 16.85 21.24 6.28
N ARG A 129 16.54 20.26 5.42
CA ARG A 129 17.16 20.08 4.09
C ARG A 129 16.41 20.88 3.02
N PRO A 130 16.97 21.97 2.47
CA PRO A 130 16.26 22.78 1.46
C PRO A 130 15.89 21.99 0.21
N ARG A 131 16.71 21.01 -0.18
CA ARG A 131 16.45 20.13 -1.33
C ARG A 131 15.17 19.31 -1.18
N LEU A 132 14.82 18.91 0.04
CA LEU A 132 13.63 18.11 0.31
C LEU A 132 12.38 18.97 0.57
N ALA A 133 12.50 20.30 0.64
CA ALA A 133 11.39 21.17 0.99
C ALA A 133 10.22 21.07 0.01
N ALA A 134 10.48 21.18 -1.30
CA ALA A 134 9.45 21.01 -2.32
C ALA A 134 8.94 19.57 -2.38
N PHE A 135 9.85 18.60 -2.28
CA PHE A 135 9.53 17.17 -2.26
C PHE A 135 8.53 16.82 -1.17
N MET A 136 8.74 17.31 0.06
CA MET A 136 7.87 17.01 1.20
C MET A 136 6.46 17.61 1.09
N THR A 137 6.21 18.53 0.16
CA THR A 137 4.83 19.00 -0.13
C THR A 137 3.97 17.92 -0.82
N HIS A 138 4.59 16.89 -1.40
CA HIS A 138 3.94 15.74 -2.01
C HIS A 138 3.69 14.58 -1.03
N LEU A 139 4.10 14.72 0.24
CA LEU A 139 3.91 13.70 1.27
C LEU A 139 2.44 13.56 1.64
N LEU A 140 1.92 12.34 1.55
CA LEU A 140 0.60 11.94 2.01
C LEU A 140 0.59 11.67 3.52
N PHE A 141 1.53 10.84 3.98
CA PHE A 141 1.69 10.43 5.38
C PHE A 141 2.97 9.60 5.59
N VAL A 142 3.31 9.35 6.85
CA VAL A 142 4.31 8.39 7.31
C VAL A 142 3.60 7.18 7.94
N GLU A 143 3.98 5.99 7.50
CA GLU A 143 3.43 4.72 7.95
C GLU A 143 4.35 4.05 8.97
N GLN A 144 3.75 3.61 10.08
CA GLN A 144 4.36 2.82 11.15
C GLN A 144 5.87 3.09 11.39
N PRO A 145 6.27 4.31 11.81
CA PRO A 145 7.68 4.56 12.10
C PRO A 145 8.15 3.81 13.36
N LEU A 146 7.25 3.59 14.33
CA LEU A 146 7.58 3.04 15.65
C LEU A 146 7.24 1.55 15.79
N PRO A 147 8.02 0.78 16.57
CA PRO A 147 7.69 -0.59 16.94
C PRO A 147 6.33 -0.71 17.59
N ARG A 148 5.61 -1.78 17.26
CA ARG A 148 4.27 -2.05 17.81
C ARG A 148 4.24 -2.17 19.34
N ALA A 149 5.37 -2.52 19.94
CA ALA A 149 5.54 -2.62 21.38
C ALA A 149 5.42 -1.26 22.10
N VAL A 150 5.64 -0.14 21.40
CA VAL A 150 5.61 1.21 21.97
C VAL A 150 4.65 2.15 21.24
N ALA A 151 4.26 1.85 20.00
CA ALA A 151 3.45 2.74 19.17
C ALA A 151 2.07 3.08 19.77
N LEU A 152 1.47 2.15 20.53
CA LEU A 152 0.17 2.34 21.18
C LEU A 152 0.27 2.40 22.72
N ASP A 153 1.45 2.68 23.27
CA ASP A 153 1.62 2.84 24.72
C ASP A 153 1.05 4.19 25.20
N GLU A 154 -0.08 4.13 25.93
CA GLU A 154 -0.74 5.32 26.49
C GLU A 154 0.07 6.00 27.61
N THR A 155 1.03 5.29 28.22
CA THR A 155 1.88 5.87 29.28
C THR A 155 2.98 6.78 28.74
N SER A 156 3.34 6.64 27.47
CA SER A 156 4.29 7.49 26.76
C SER A 156 3.72 8.88 26.42
N GLY A 157 2.44 9.14 26.74
CA GLY A 157 1.74 10.38 26.39
C GLY A 157 1.47 10.50 24.89
N SER A 158 0.69 11.52 24.49
CA SER A 158 0.57 11.84 23.06
C SER A 158 1.87 12.51 22.62
N TRP A 159 2.79 11.74 22.03
CA TRP A 159 4.04 12.26 21.46
C TRP A 159 3.82 13.39 20.45
N ARG A 160 2.60 13.54 19.93
CA ARG A 160 2.15 14.63 19.04
C ARG A 160 1.82 15.93 19.77
N ALA A 161 1.27 15.88 20.99
CA ALA A 161 1.05 17.09 21.79
C ALA A 161 2.37 17.84 22.03
N GLU A 162 3.47 17.09 22.07
CA GLU A 162 4.84 17.59 22.22
C GLU A 162 5.53 17.93 20.90
N TRP A 163 4.86 17.77 19.76
CA TRP A 163 5.41 18.05 18.43
C TRP A 163 4.39 18.71 17.49
N PRO A 164 4.08 20.00 17.69
CA PRO A 164 3.25 20.77 16.77
C PRO A 164 3.85 20.76 15.36
N GLY A 165 3.04 20.44 14.35
CA GLY A 165 3.48 20.41 12.95
C GLY A 165 4.13 19.10 12.48
N HIS A 166 4.01 18.01 13.24
CA HIS A 166 4.39 16.67 12.79
C HIS A 166 3.65 16.28 11.47
N PRO A 167 4.21 15.39 10.64
CA PRO A 167 3.48 14.89 9.46
C PRO A 167 2.30 13.99 9.87
N PRO A 168 1.33 13.72 8.98
CA PRO A 168 0.34 12.68 9.24
C PRO A 168 1.05 11.34 9.44
N VAL A 169 0.89 10.73 10.60
CA VAL A 169 1.41 9.39 10.91
C VAL A 169 0.26 8.42 11.09
N ILE A 170 0.31 7.28 10.41
CA ILE A 170 -0.68 6.19 10.55
C ILE A 170 -0.05 4.93 11.15
N ILE A 171 -0.90 4.07 11.73
CA ILE A 171 -0.51 2.72 12.14
C ILE A 171 -0.79 1.69 11.05
N ASP A 172 0.13 0.74 10.89
CA ASP A 172 -0.05 -0.47 10.10
C ASP A 172 0.17 -1.70 11.00
N GLU A 173 1.39 -2.11 11.32
CA GLU A 173 1.65 -3.30 12.15
C GLU A 173 0.99 -3.24 13.55
N SER A 174 0.77 -2.03 14.09
CA SER A 174 0.02 -1.83 15.34
C SER A 174 -1.50 -1.96 15.20
N ASP A 175 -2.04 -1.98 13.97
CA ASP A 175 -3.48 -2.17 13.72
C ASP A 175 -3.88 -3.66 13.77
N ALA A 176 -3.66 -4.28 14.93
CA ALA A 176 -3.94 -5.69 15.17
C ALA A 176 -5.38 -5.94 15.65
N GLU A 177 -5.91 -5.09 16.53
CA GLU A 177 -7.16 -5.34 17.26
C GLU A 177 -8.27 -4.38 16.84
N LEU A 178 -9.53 -4.64 17.23
CA LEU A 178 -10.65 -3.72 16.97
C LEU A 178 -10.44 -2.35 17.65
N GLY A 179 -9.79 -2.34 18.83
CA GLY A 179 -9.48 -1.13 19.60
C GLY A 179 -8.25 -0.36 19.11
N SER A 180 -7.50 -0.86 18.13
CA SER A 180 -6.24 -0.24 17.67
C SER A 180 -6.45 1.16 17.09
N LEU A 181 -7.42 1.35 16.20
CA LEU A 181 -7.69 2.67 15.62
C LEU A 181 -8.13 3.69 16.69
N PRO A 182 -9.10 3.40 17.58
CA PRO A 182 -9.45 4.31 18.67
C PRO A 182 -8.25 4.69 19.55
N ALA A 183 -7.40 3.74 19.91
CA ALA A 183 -6.17 4.00 20.68
C ALA A 183 -5.20 4.92 19.91
N ALA A 184 -4.96 4.61 18.63
CA ALA A 184 -4.09 5.41 17.78
C ALA A 184 -4.59 6.86 17.67
N LEU A 185 -5.89 7.07 17.46
CA LEU A 185 -6.49 8.40 17.38
C LEU A 185 -6.35 9.19 18.70
N ARG A 186 -6.47 8.54 19.87
CA ARG A 186 -6.23 9.18 21.19
C ARG A 186 -4.78 9.62 21.38
N LEU A 187 -3.85 8.79 20.91
CA LEU A 187 -2.41 9.11 20.90
C LEU A 187 -2.05 10.15 19.83
N GLY A 188 -3.02 10.48 18.99
CA GLY A 188 -2.99 11.53 18.02
C GLY A 188 -2.73 11.03 16.62
N TYR A 189 -2.43 9.76 16.35
CA TYR A 189 -2.22 9.24 14.98
C TYR A 189 -3.33 9.69 14.02
N ALA A 190 -2.97 9.92 12.75
CA ALA A 190 -3.91 10.37 11.72
C ALA A 190 -4.87 9.23 11.29
N GLY A 191 -4.52 7.98 11.57
CA GLY A 191 -5.38 6.85 11.31
C GLY A 191 -4.61 5.56 11.10
N THR A 192 -5.02 4.76 10.11
CA THR A 192 -4.58 3.37 9.95
C THR A 192 -4.43 2.95 8.49
N SER A 193 -4.06 1.70 8.24
CA SER A 193 -4.04 1.09 6.90
C SER A 193 -4.93 -0.16 6.83
N HIS A 194 -5.67 -0.28 5.72
CA HIS A 194 -6.48 -1.43 5.40
C HIS A 194 -5.68 -2.52 4.69
N LYS A 195 -5.84 -3.75 5.16
CA LYS A 195 -5.43 -4.98 4.47
C LYS A 195 -6.56 -5.99 4.60
N ASN A 196 -6.93 -6.70 3.54
CA ASN A 196 -8.00 -7.69 3.62
C ASN A 196 -7.75 -8.76 4.70
N CYS A 197 -6.49 -9.17 4.90
CA CYS A 197 -6.12 -10.15 5.92
C CYS A 197 -6.31 -9.68 7.37
N LYS A 198 -6.41 -8.36 7.61
CA LYS A 198 -6.74 -7.77 8.93
C LYS A 198 -8.23 -7.73 9.22
N GLY A 199 -9.06 -8.11 8.23
CA GLY A 199 -10.51 -8.18 8.35
C GLY A 199 -11.22 -7.09 7.55
N VAL A 200 -12.00 -7.52 6.55
CA VAL A 200 -12.80 -6.63 5.69
C VAL A 200 -13.82 -5.82 6.50
N PHE A 201 -14.51 -6.44 7.46
CA PHE A 201 -15.51 -5.77 8.29
C PHE A 201 -14.90 -4.71 9.22
N LYS A 202 -13.73 -5.00 9.81
CA LYS A 202 -12.94 -4.03 10.58
C LYS A 202 -12.55 -2.85 9.68
N GLY A 203 -12.07 -3.11 8.47
CA GLY A 203 -11.72 -2.09 7.48
C GLY A 203 -12.89 -1.16 7.13
N ILE A 204 -14.06 -1.73 6.86
CA ILE A 204 -15.30 -0.97 6.60
C ILE A 204 -15.67 -0.08 7.78
N ALA A 205 -15.64 -0.61 9.01
CA ALA A 205 -15.98 0.14 10.20
C ALA A 205 -14.97 1.27 10.47
N ASN A 206 -13.67 1.01 10.29
CA ASN A 206 -12.61 2.01 10.40
C ASN A 206 -12.77 3.13 9.36
N ALA A 207 -13.08 2.79 8.11
CA ALA A 207 -13.35 3.78 7.06
C ALA A 207 -14.55 4.67 7.41
N CYS A 208 -15.63 4.08 7.90
CA CYS A 208 -16.82 4.83 8.35
C CYS A 208 -16.46 5.78 9.50
N ARG A 209 -15.69 5.30 10.50
CA ARG A 209 -15.28 6.11 11.65
C ARG A 209 -14.41 7.29 11.21
N LEU A 210 -13.42 7.06 10.35
CA LEU A 210 -12.56 8.12 9.83
C LEU A 210 -13.35 9.12 8.99
N ALA A 211 -14.31 8.68 8.17
CA ALA A 211 -15.18 9.56 7.41
C ALA A 211 -16.08 10.43 8.32
N GLN A 212 -16.66 9.85 9.38
CA GLN A 212 -17.40 10.61 10.39
C GLN A 212 -16.52 11.69 11.04
N LEU A 213 -15.28 11.35 11.39
CA LEU A 213 -14.33 12.28 11.99
C LEU A 213 -13.94 13.42 11.05
N ARG A 214 -13.69 13.14 9.75
CA ARG A 214 -13.42 14.18 8.74
C ARG A 214 -14.56 15.18 8.64
N ARG A 215 -15.81 14.72 8.69
CA ARG A 215 -16.99 15.60 8.64
C ARG A 215 -17.13 16.44 9.91
N ALA A 216 -16.89 15.85 11.08
CA ALA A 216 -17.00 16.54 12.35
C ALA A 216 -15.83 17.52 12.61
N ARG A 217 -14.65 17.24 12.04
CA ARG A 217 -13.39 17.94 12.31
C ARG A 217 -12.63 18.21 11.00
N PRO A 218 -13.14 19.09 10.12
CA PRO A 218 -12.60 19.29 8.76
C PRO A 218 -11.18 19.88 8.71
N GLY A 219 -10.66 20.42 9.82
CA GLY A 219 -9.28 20.92 9.93
C GLY A 219 -8.26 19.88 10.36
N GLU A 220 -8.68 18.66 10.72
CA GLU A 220 -7.79 17.58 11.13
C GLU A 220 -7.63 16.54 10.01
N GLN A 221 -6.44 15.96 9.90
CA GLN A 221 -6.15 14.94 8.91
C GLN A 221 -6.46 13.54 9.46
N PHE A 222 -7.49 12.91 8.88
CA PHE A 222 -7.80 11.50 9.10
C PHE A 222 -7.47 10.68 7.86
N VAL A 223 -6.66 9.65 7.99
CA VAL A 223 -6.12 8.87 6.86
C VAL A 223 -6.46 7.40 7.03
N MET A 224 -6.93 6.79 5.95
CA MET A 224 -6.93 5.34 5.80
C MET A 224 -6.13 5.01 4.55
N SER A 225 -4.99 4.36 4.73
CA SER A 225 -4.21 3.79 3.63
C SER A 225 -4.77 2.43 3.22
N GLY A 226 -4.30 1.90 2.09
CA GLY A 226 -4.50 0.51 1.71
C GLY A 226 -3.16 -0.14 1.36
N GLU A 227 -2.91 -1.33 1.90
CA GLU A 227 -1.79 -2.18 1.47
C GLU A 227 -2.25 -3.54 0.96
N ASP A 228 -1.45 -4.14 0.07
CA ASP A 228 -1.80 -5.38 -0.61
C ASP A 228 -0.97 -6.60 -0.21
N LEU A 229 0.08 -6.46 0.60
CA LEU A 229 0.99 -7.56 0.98
C LEU A 229 1.61 -8.29 -0.22
N ALA A 230 1.89 -7.58 -1.31
CA ALA A 230 2.34 -8.18 -2.57
C ALA A 230 1.36 -9.21 -3.15
N ASN A 231 0.06 -9.01 -2.92
CA ASN A 231 -0.98 -9.84 -3.51
C ASN A 231 -0.88 -9.84 -5.04
N ILE A 232 -0.93 -11.05 -5.60
CA ILE A 232 -1.02 -11.29 -7.03
C ILE A 232 -2.40 -11.84 -7.38
N GLY A 233 -2.80 -11.67 -8.64
CA GLY A 233 -4.05 -12.22 -9.13
C GLY A 233 -4.02 -13.76 -9.22
N PRO A 234 -5.14 -14.38 -9.59
CA PRO A 234 -6.34 -13.72 -10.07
C PRO A 234 -7.38 -13.43 -8.99
N VAL A 235 -7.39 -14.09 -7.83
CA VAL A 235 -8.47 -13.91 -6.84
C VAL A 235 -8.14 -12.82 -5.81
N ALA A 236 -7.00 -12.96 -5.12
CA ALA A 236 -6.66 -12.10 -3.98
C ALA A 236 -6.56 -10.61 -4.39
N LEU A 237 -5.89 -10.33 -5.50
CA LEU A 237 -5.76 -8.97 -6.04
C LEU A 237 -7.13 -8.35 -6.40
N LEU A 238 -8.02 -9.10 -7.04
CA LEU A 238 -9.33 -8.59 -7.46
C LEU A 238 -10.22 -8.26 -6.25
N GLN A 239 -10.26 -9.15 -5.26
CA GLN A 239 -11.00 -8.93 -4.02
C GLN A 239 -10.44 -7.76 -3.22
N ASP A 240 -9.11 -7.64 -3.18
CA ASP A 240 -8.46 -6.52 -2.52
C ASP A 240 -8.79 -5.20 -3.21
N LEU A 241 -8.67 -5.09 -4.54
CA LEU A 241 -9.07 -3.90 -5.28
C LEU A 241 -10.56 -3.54 -5.09
N ALA A 242 -11.45 -4.52 -5.07
CA ALA A 242 -12.87 -4.30 -4.85
C ALA A 242 -13.15 -3.66 -3.48
N VAL A 243 -12.46 -4.12 -2.42
CA VAL A 243 -12.62 -3.53 -1.08
C VAL A 243 -11.99 -2.15 -1.03
N GLN A 244 -10.78 -1.96 -1.56
CA GLN A 244 -10.12 -0.65 -1.58
C GLN A 244 -10.98 0.41 -2.30
N ALA A 245 -11.57 0.05 -3.44
CA ALA A 245 -12.49 0.90 -4.18
C ALA A 245 -13.77 1.22 -3.39
N LEU A 246 -14.38 0.22 -2.74
CA LEU A 246 -15.55 0.38 -1.86
C LEU A 246 -15.26 1.34 -0.69
N LEU A 247 -14.08 1.23 -0.07
CA LEU A 247 -13.65 2.07 1.05
C LEU A 247 -13.31 3.51 0.62
N GLY A 248 -13.21 3.78 -0.69
CA GLY A 248 -12.81 5.08 -1.20
C GLY A 248 -11.30 5.34 -1.11
N ILE A 249 -10.47 4.29 -1.04
CA ILE A 249 -9.01 4.42 -0.93
C ILE A 249 -8.44 4.55 -2.34
N ALA A 250 -8.12 5.79 -2.74
CA ALA A 250 -7.68 6.11 -4.09
C ALA A 250 -6.21 5.79 -4.38
N SER A 251 -5.38 5.66 -3.33
CA SER A 251 -3.94 5.39 -3.42
C SER A 251 -3.62 4.17 -2.57
N VAL A 252 -3.24 3.05 -3.21
CA VAL A 252 -3.09 1.76 -2.55
C VAL A 252 -1.71 1.20 -2.84
N GLU A 253 -0.94 0.76 -1.84
CA GLU A 253 0.32 0.03 -2.09
C GLU A 253 0.05 -1.16 -3.01
N ARG A 254 0.83 -1.24 -4.09
CA ARG A 254 0.81 -2.36 -5.02
C ARG A 254 2.23 -2.68 -5.45
N ASN A 255 2.78 -3.79 -4.98
CA ASN A 255 4.13 -4.24 -5.36
C ASN A 255 4.16 -5.67 -5.92
N GLY A 256 3.08 -6.45 -5.82
CA GLY A 256 3.02 -7.79 -6.41
C GLY A 256 3.32 -7.80 -7.91
N HIS A 257 2.79 -6.83 -8.67
CA HIS A 257 3.06 -6.70 -10.11
C HIS A 257 4.48 -6.22 -10.46
N HIS A 258 5.22 -5.70 -9.49
CA HIS A 258 6.61 -5.31 -9.66
C HIS A 258 7.54 -6.51 -9.40
N TYR A 259 7.22 -7.36 -8.41
CA TYR A 259 8.06 -8.49 -8.03
C TYR A 259 7.67 -9.83 -8.66
N PHE A 260 6.57 -9.90 -9.41
CA PHE A 260 6.13 -11.09 -10.13
C PHE A 260 5.75 -10.76 -11.57
N SER A 261 6.00 -11.68 -12.50
CA SER A 261 5.68 -11.50 -13.93
C SER A 261 4.19 -11.75 -14.18
N GLY A 262 3.35 -10.86 -13.68
CA GLY A 262 1.89 -10.90 -13.83
C GLY A 262 1.30 -12.25 -13.43
N LEU A 263 0.57 -12.88 -14.35
CA LEU A 263 -0.03 -14.21 -14.17
C LEU A 263 0.71 -15.31 -14.95
N SER A 264 1.98 -15.14 -15.27
CA SER A 264 2.78 -16.07 -16.09
C SER A 264 2.78 -17.52 -15.60
N PHE A 265 2.67 -17.71 -14.28
CA PHE A 265 2.71 -19.00 -13.60
C PHE A 265 1.34 -19.68 -13.47
N TRP A 266 0.26 -19.01 -13.87
CA TRP A 266 -1.06 -19.61 -13.93
C TRP A 266 -1.23 -20.36 -15.26
N SER A 267 -2.07 -21.40 -15.25
CA SER A 267 -2.42 -22.14 -16.48
C SER A 267 -3.02 -21.22 -17.56
N ALA A 268 -2.89 -21.58 -18.83
CA ALA A 268 -3.53 -20.85 -19.93
C ALA A 268 -5.04 -20.62 -19.74
N GLU A 269 -5.75 -21.58 -19.14
CA GLU A 269 -7.18 -21.47 -18.81
C GLU A 269 -7.46 -20.28 -17.89
N TRP A 270 -6.72 -20.18 -16.76
CA TRP A 270 -6.75 -19.02 -15.86
C TRP A 270 -6.39 -17.72 -16.56
N GLN A 271 -5.33 -17.73 -17.37
CA GLN A 271 -4.86 -16.54 -18.06
C GLN A 271 -5.91 -15.97 -19.02
N GLN A 272 -6.51 -16.82 -19.85
CA GLN A 272 -7.57 -16.44 -20.80
C GLN A 272 -8.83 -15.96 -20.07
N THR A 273 -9.21 -16.65 -19.00
CA THR A 273 -10.38 -16.31 -18.19
C THR A 273 -10.26 -14.90 -17.59
N VAL A 274 -9.11 -14.55 -17.04
CA VAL A 274 -8.90 -13.22 -16.44
C VAL A 274 -8.92 -12.13 -17.50
N LEU A 275 -8.29 -12.34 -18.66
CA LEU A 275 -8.33 -11.40 -19.77
C LEU A 275 -9.75 -11.18 -20.28
N ALA A 276 -10.57 -12.24 -20.33
CA ALA A 276 -11.96 -12.14 -20.76
C ALA A 276 -12.85 -11.43 -19.74
N HIS A 277 -12.66 -11.68 -18.44
CA HIS A 277 -13.50 -11.13 -17.38
C HIS A 277 -13.09 -9.72 -16.93
N HIS A 278 -11.82 -9.37 -17.06
CA HIS A 278 -11.24 -8.11 -16.57
C HIS A 278 -10.35 -7.41 -17.62
N PRO A 279 -10.87 -7.12 -18.83
CA PRO A 279 -10.08 -6.58 -19.95
C PRO A 279 -9.62 -5.13 -19.75
N ASP A 280 -10.24 -4.39 -18.84
CA ASP A 280 -9.84 -3.05 -18.39
C ASP A 280 -8.65 -3.08 -17.43
N LEU A 281 -8.57 -4.12 -16.59
CA LEU A 281 -7.54 -4.27 -15.56
C LEU A 281 -6.31 -5.05 -16.05
N TYR A 282 -6.50 -6.03 -16.95
CA TYR A 282 -5.42 -6.89 -17.45
C TYR A 282 -5.23 -6.78 -18.96
N VAL A 283 -3.95 -6.77 -19.38
CA VAL A 283 -3.53 -6.86 -20.78
C VAL A 283 -2.50 -7.97 -20.95
N PRO A 284 -2.39 -8.58 -22.15
CA PRO A 284 -1.33 -9.54 -22.42
C PRO A 284 0.05 -8.85 -22.35
N SER A 285 1.04 -9.56 -21.82
CA SER A 285 2.46 -9.23 -21.93
C SER A 285 2.94 -9.43 -23.38
N GLN A 286 4.20 -9.10 -23.66
CA GLN A 286 4.82 -9.39 -24.96
C GLN A 286 4.83 -10.89 -25.29
N THR A 287 4.85 -11.75 -24.27
CA THR A 287 4.84 -13.21 -24.39
C THR A 287 3.46 -13.83 -24.09
N GLY A 288 2.41 -12.99 -23.99
CA GLY A 288 1.01 -13.41 -23.99
C GLY A 288 0.35 -13.61 -22.62
N TRP A 289 1.12 -13.72 -21.53
CA TRP A 289 0.53 -13.88 -20.20
C TRP A 289 -0.05 -12.57 -19.64
N PRO A 290 -1.13 -12.59 -18.84
CA PRO A 290 -1.77 -11.37 -18.34
C PRO A 290 -0.93 -10.60 -17.33
N ARG A 291 -0.87 -9.28 -17.49
CA ARG A 291 -0.27 -8.33 -16.54
C ARG A 291 -1.24 -7.20 -16.24
N LEU A 292 -1.06 -6.52 -15.11
CA LEU A 292 -1.84 -5.32 -14.81
C LEU A 292 -1.63 -4.26 -15.87
N HIS A 293 -2.73 -3.62 -16.26
CA HIS A 293 -2.78 -2.53 -17.22
C HIS A 293 -2.70 -1.19 -16.49
N VAL A 294 -1.49 -0.83 -16.05
CA VAL A 294 -1.25 0.49 -15.46
C VAL A 294 -1.10 1.52 -16.59
N GLN A 295 -2.01 2.49 -16.64
CA GLN A 295 -2.00 3.58 -17.61
C GLN A 295 -2.02 4.92 -16.89
N ASN A 296 -1.08 5.80 -17.21
CA ASN A 296 -0.96 7.11 -16.55
C ASN A 296 -0.94 7.01 -15.02
N GLY A 297 -0.32 5.94 -14.50
CA GLY A 297 -0.20 5.67 -13.08
C GLY A 297 -1.48 5.16 -12.42
N GLN A 298 -2.49 4.73 -13.18
CA GLN A 298 -3.78 4.27 -12.65
C GLN A 298 -4.17 2.88 -13.14
N LEU A 299 -4.98 2.19 -12.34
CA LEU A 299 -5.72 0.98 -12.71
C LEU A 299 -7.20 1.33 -12.92
N ALA A 300 -7.81 0.80 -13.98
CA ALA A 300 -9.26 0.82 -14.17
C ALA A 300 -9.90 -0.38 -13.44
N LEU A 301 -11.02 -0.12 -12.76
CA LEU A 301 -11.69 -1.09 -11.90
C LEU A 301 -13.16 -1.33 -12.32
N ASP A 302 -13.53 -0.97 -13.54
CA ASP A 302 -14.92 -1.08 -14.03
C ASP A 302 -15.40 -2.54 -13.98
N SER A 303 -14.59 -3.48 -14.47
CA SER A 303 -14.93 -4.90 -14.42
C SER A 303 -14.90 -5.48 -13.00
N VAL A 304 -14.01 -4.98 -12.15
CA VAL A 304 -13.86 -5.39 -10.74
C VAL A 304 -15.10 -4.97 -9.96
N ASN A 305 -15.52 -3.71 -10.11
CA ASN A 305 -16.68 -3.16 -9.42
C ASN A 305 -18.00 -3.77 -9.92
N ALA A 306 -18.05 -4.19 -11.20
CA ALA A 306 -19.19 -4.90 -11.75
C ALA A 306 -19.27 -6.38 -11.30
N ALA A 307 -18.17 -6.95 -10.78
CA ALA A 307 -18.09 -8.34 -10.38
C ALA A 307 -18.42 -8.53 -8.88
N PRO A 308 -19.13 -9.60 -8.49
CA PRO A 308 -19.35 -9.93 -7.09
C PRO A 308 -18.03 -10.07 -6.33
N PHE A 309 -17.74 -9.11 -5.45
CA PHE A 309 -16.48 -9.03 -4.71
C PHE A 309 -15.24 -9.12 -5.62
N GLY A 310 -15.30 -8.48 -6.79
CA GLY A 310 -14.18 -8.40 -7.73
C GLY A 310 -13.99 -9.61 -8.63
N THR A 311 -14.66 -10.75 -8.38
CA THR A 311 -14.51 -11.97 -9.18
C THR A 311 -15.79 -12.33 -9.92
N ARG A 312 -15.69 -12.55 -11.24
CA ARG A 312 -16.78 -13.14 -12.04
C ARG A 312 -16.79 -14.66 -12.00
N LEU A 313 -15.73 -15.27 -11.47
CA LEU A 313 -15.62 -16.72 -11.35
C LEU A 313 -16.46 -17.22 -10.20
N MET A 314 -17.24 -18.26 -10.49
CA MET A 314 -17.99 -18.99 -9.48
C MET A 314 -17.05 -19.85 -8.64
N PRO A 315 -17.35 -20.08 -7.34
CA PRO A 315 -16.50 -20.89 -6.48
C PRO A 315 -16.17 -22.27 -7.06
N ALA A 316 -17.12 -22.92 -7.74
CA ALA A 316 -16.91 -24.21 -8.39
C ALA A 316 -15.89 -24.15 -9.53
N GLU A 317 -15.87 -23.06 -10.31
CA GLU A 317 -14.88 -22.85 -11.38
C GLU A 317 -13.50 -22.65 -10.77
N ILE A 318 -13.40 -21.81 -9.73
CA ILE A 318 -12.15 -21.61 -8.99
C ILE A 318 -11.62 -22.94 -8.45
N THR A 319 -12.47 -23.76 -7.81
CA THR A 319 -12.08 -25.09 -7.33
C THR A 319 -11.62 -26.00 -8.47
N ALA A 320 -12.39 -26.09 -9.56
CA ALA A 320 -12.10 -26.98 -10.67
C ALA A 320 -10.78 -26.63 -11.40
N MET A 321 -10.52 -25.34 -11.57
CA MET A 321 -9.29 -24.84 -12.20
C MET A 321 -8.10 -24.95 -11.22
N SER A 322 -8.32 -24.74 -9.93
CA SER A 322 -7.25 -24.84 -8.91
C SER A 322 -6.75 -26.28 -8.73
N ALA A 323 -7.64 -27.27 -8.86
CA ALA A 323 -7.28 -28.69 -8.80
C ALA A 323 -6.34 -29.15 -9.93
N ARG A 324 -6.23 -28.35 -11.01
CA ARG A 324 -5.39 -28.62 -12.18
C ARG A 324 -4.09 -27.81 -12.19
N LEU A 325 -3.83 -27.04 -11.13
CA LEU A 325 -2.59 -26.29 -11.01
C LEU A 325 -1.43 -27.27 -10.80
N THR A 326 -0.54 -27.35 -11.78
CA THR A 326 0.77 -27.95 -11.59
C THR A 326 1.68 -26.95 -10.88
N PRO A 327 2.53 -27.40 -9.93
CA PRO A 327 3.52 -26.53 -9.33
C PRO A 327 4.45 -25.96 -10.41
N VAL A 328 4.44 -24.63 -10.58
CA VAL A 328 5.41 -23.93 -11.43
C VAL A 328 6.60 -23.53 -10.58
N THR A 329 7.81 -23.79 -11.07
CA THR A 329 9.06 -23.65 -10.31
C THR A 329 9.57 -22.21 -10.18
N SER A 330 9.05 -21.23 -10.92
CA SER A 330 9.48 -19.83 -10.76
C SER A 330 8.51 -18.82 -11.40
N ALA A 331 8.04 -17.86 -10.59
CA ALA A 331 7.23 -16.71 -11.02
C ALA A 331 7.71 -15.37 -10.45
N ALA A 332 8.61 -15.44 -9.47
CA ALA A 332 9.16 -14.28 -8.80
C ALA A 332 10.26 -13.67 -9.67
N ARG A 333 10.22 -12.34 -9.81
CA ARG A 333 11.20 -11.54 -10.52
C ARG A 333 12.43 -11.22 -9.67
N GLN A 334 12.38 -11.37 -8.35
CA GLN A 334 13.47 -10.90 -7.48
C GLN A 334 14.68 -11.85 -7.44
N ALA A 335 15.84 -11.32 -7.85
CA ALA A 335 17.10 -11.60 -7.19
C ALA A 335 17.00 -11.17 -5.71
N THR A 336 17.00 -12.14 -4.81
CA THR A 336 17.09 -12.00 -3.34
C THR A 336 16.17 -10.97 -2.63
N LYS A 337 15.12 -11.48 -2.00
CA LYS A 337 14.43 -10.82 -0.88
C LYS A 337 15.48 -10.40 0.18
N PRO A 338 15.51 -9.14 0.69
CA PRO A 338 16.32 -8.84 1.84
C PRO A 338 15.80 -9.68 3.02
N ARG A 339 16.66 -10.56 3.54
CA ARG A 339 16.39 -11.22 4.83
C ARG A 339 16.25 -10.11 5.86
N SER A 340 15.08 -10.00 6.47
CA SER A 340 14.95 -9.28 7.74
C SER A 340 16.04 -9.80 8.68
N PRO A 341 16.79 -8.95 9.39
CA PRO A 341 17.64 -9.40 10.48
C PRO A 341 16.73 -9.76 11.66
N SER A 342 15.99 -10.86 11.56
CA SER A 342 15.40 -11.48 12.75
C SER A 342 16.55 -12.14 13.49
N GLY A 343 17.15 -11.39 14.42
CA GLY A 343 18.07 -11.93 15.40
C GLY A 343 17.39 -13.04 16.18
N ARG A 344 17.67 -14.29 15.84
CA ARG A 344 17.63 -15.37 16.81
C ARG A 344 18.95 -15.28 17.57
N GLY A 345 18.92 -14.68 18.76
CA GLY A 345 19.93 -14.96 19.76
C GLY A 345 19.89 -16.46 20.08
N PRO A 346 21.04 -17.15 20.23
CA PRO A 346 21.04 -18.54 20.62
C PRO A 346 20.48 -18.65 22.05
N ALA A 347 19.57 -19.60 22.22
CA ALA A 347 19.20 -20.07 23.55
C ALA A 347 20.44 -20.72 24.20
N ASN A 348 20.81 -20.21 25.36
CA ASN A 348 21.38 -20.94 26.49
C ASN A 348 21.20 -20.10 27.76
#